data_AF-A0A0F9RDE8-F1
#
_entry.id   AF-A0A0F9RDE8-F1
#
_cell.length_a   1.000
_cell.length_b   1.000
_cell.length_c   1.000
_cell.angle_alpha   90.00
_cell.angle_beta   90.00
_cell.angle_gamma   90.00
#
_symmetry.space_group_name_H-M   'P 1'
#
loop_
_entity.id
_entity.type
_entity.pdbx_description
1 polymer ?
#
loop_
_entity_poly.entity_id
_entity_poly.type
_entity_poly.pdbx_seq_one_letter_code
_entity_poly.pdbx_strand_id
1 'polypeptide(L)'
;KYEEIESIVLFGSLASGKFNEESDIDICILFKRNTPKMLENTIFDYFLSLGKDLNRSIQCVFFFLEDINNWDTIFIENILAEGQLLYGNSNYYEILIKTLEFKPYQIITLNLRALNSSAKMKLKRILYGYKTTKKYSEKLYKYKKEGIVKKLQGMKLGRGSFIIPEKVLIMVENKLKEFDIKFSNFRVWMQDI
;
A
#
# COMPACT_ATOMS: atom_id res chain seq x y z
N LYS A 1 28.85 15.23 14.26
CA LYS A 1 28.01 16.07 15.14
C LYS A 1 26.57 15.63 14.86
N TYR A 2 25.83 15.21 15.89
CA TYR A 2 24.57 14.43 15.86
C TYR A 2 24.76 12.91 15.66
N GLU A 3 25.27 12.24 16.70
CA GLU A 3 25.39 10.77 16.71
C GLU A 3 24.02 10.07 16.87
N GLU A 4 23.01 10.83 17.28
CA GLU A 4 21.63 10.42 17.53
C GLU A 4 20.83 10.25 16.24
N ILE A 5 21.30 10.79 15.11
CA ILE A 5 20.68 10.61 13.80
C ILE A 5 21.06 9.22 13.27
N GLU A 6 20.05 8.40 13.01
CA GLU A 6 20.21 7.10 12.37
C GLU A 6 20.33 7.26 10.85
N SER A 7 19.46 8.07 10.23
CA SER A 7 19.46 8.29 8.79
C SER A 7 18.82 9.61 8.39
N ILE A 8 19.23 10.16 7.25
CA ILE A 8 18.61 11.31 6.59
C ILE A 8 18.25 10.89 5.17
N VAL A 9 16.99 11.07 4.80
CA VAL A 9 16.44 10.66 3.51
C VAL A 9 15.85 11.89 2.83
N LEU A 10 16.32 12.19 1.61
CA LEU A 10 15.69 13.16 0.74
C LEU A 10 14.41 12.55 0.17
N PHE A 11 13.31 13.29 0.16
CA PHE A 11 12.07 12.86 -0.49
C PHE A 11 11.45 14.02 -1.27
N GLY A 12 10.24 13.82 -1.79
CA GLY A 12 9.49 14.88 -2.44
C GLY A 12 9.94 15.19 -3.87
N SER A 13 9.71 16.43 -4.30
CA SER A 13 9.88 16.86 -5.70
C SER A 13 11.33 16.68 -6.19
N LEU A 14 12.31 16.93 -5.32
CA LEU A 14 13.73 16.78 -5.64
C LEU A 14 14.13 15.31 -5.80
N ALA A 15 13.68 14.44 -4.89
CA ALA A 15 13.97 13.01 -4.99
C ALA A 15 13.30 12.35 -6.21
N SER A 16 12.09 12.79 -6.57
CA SER A 16 11.30 12.27 -7.70
C SER A 16 11.65 12.88 -9.07
N GLY A 17 12.57 13.86 -9.12
CA GLY A 17 12.98 14.54 -10.35
C GLY A 17 11.97 15.54 -10.91
N LYS A 18 10.94 15.92 -10.13
CA LYS A 18 9.91 16.90 -10.49
C LYS A 18 10.19 18.31 -9.94
N PHE A 19 11.41 18.53 -9.47
CA PHE A 19 11.86 19.77 -8.86
C PHE A 19 11.92 20.93 -9.85
N ASN A 20 11.53 22.11 -9.37
CA ASN A 20 11.66 23.38 -10.09
C ASN A 20 12.31 24.44 -9.19
N GLU A 21 12.54 25.64 -9.74
CA GLU A 21 13.19 26.72 -9.01
C GLU A 21 12.41 27.28 -7.81
N GLU A 22 11.14 26.92 -7.63
CA GLU A 22 10.33 27.33 -6.47
C GLU A 22 10.16 26.21 -5.45
N SER A 23 10.72 25.02 -5.73
CA SER A 23 10.55 23.84 -4.91
C SER A 23 11.42 23.89 -3.66
N ASP A 24 10.83 23.47 -2.55
CA ASP A 24 11.53 23.23 -1.29
C ASP A 24 12.34 21.92 -1.35
N ILE A 25 13.32 21.78 -0.46
CA ILE A 25 14.08 20.55 -0.26
C ILE A 25 13.45 19.80 0.92
N ASP A 26 12.80 18.68 0.65
CA ASP A 26 12.13 17.88 1.67
C ASP A 26 13.06 16.78 2.21
N ILE A 27 13.34 16.78 3.52
CA ILE A 27 14.18 15.78 4.17
C ILE A 27 13.48 15.12 5.36
N CYS A 28 13.59 13.81 5.43
CA CYS A 28 13.13 13.00 6.54
C CYS A 28 14.34 12.60 7.38
N ILE A 29 14.26 12.83 8.69
CA ILE A 29 15.35 12.57 9.63
C ILE A 29 14.86 11.51 10.61
N LEU A 30 15.47 10.33 10.52
CA LEU A 30 15.21 9.23 11.43
C LEU A 30 16.21 9.25 12.58
N PHE A 31 15.69 9.24 13.80
CA PHE A 31 16.49 9.21 15.02
C PHE A 31 16.69 7.79 15.56
N LYS A 32 17.80 7.59 16.26
CA LYS A 32 18.05 6.41 17.07
C LYS A 32 17.09 6.35 18.25
N ARG A 33 16.93 5.15 18.81
CA ARG A 33 16.13 4.95 20.03
C ARG A 33 16.68 5.78 21.18
N ASN A 34 15.78 6.22 22.05
CA ASN A 34 16.04 7.05 23.23
C ASN A 34 16.60 8.45 22.89
N THR A 35 16.41 8.94 21.66
CA THR A 35 16.81 10.30 21.30
C THR A 35 15.85 11.32 21.94
N PRO A 36 16.34 12.32 22.69
CA PRO A 36 15.48 13.35 23.23
C PRO A 36 14.80 14.19 22.14
N LYS A 37 13.47 14.34 22.19
CA LYS A 37 12.71 15.15 21.20
C LYS A 37 13.17 16.60 21.11
N MET A 38 13.78 17.13 22.16
CA MET A 38 14.32 18.50 22.17
C MET A 38 15.42 18.73 21.11
N LEU A 39 16.05 17.66 20.59
CA LEU A 39 17.01 17.75 19.49
C LEU A 39 16.37 18.23 18.18
N GLU A 40 15.05 18.09 18.00
CA GLU A 40 14.34 18.57 16.81
C GLU A 40 14.65 20.05 16.55
N ASN A 41 14.55 20.89 17.59
CA ASN A 41 14.80 22.33 17.47
C ASN A 41 16.22 22.64 17.02
N THR A 42 17.22 21.97 17.62
CA THR A 42 18.64 22.18 17.26
C THR A 42 18.94 21.76 15.82
N ILE A 43 18.34 20.66 15.37
CA ILE A 43 18.53 20.16 14.00
C ILE A 43 17.74 20.99 13.00
N PHE A 44 16.53 21.43 13.37
CA PHE A 44 15.74 22.36 12.58
C PHE A 44 16.49 23.68 12.36
N ASP A 45 17.05 24.27 13.41
CA ASP A 45 17.85 25.51 13.31
C ASP A 45 19.06 25.34 12.40
N TYR A 46 19.72 24.17 12.45
CA TYR A 46 20.81 23.84 11.55
C TYR A 46 20.35 23.80 10.08
N PHE A 47 19.26 23.09 9.76
CA PHE A 47 18.75 23.03 8.39
C PHE A 47 18.15 24.35 7.92
N LEU A 48 17.59 25.16 8.81
CA LEU A 48 17.15 26.51 8.50
C LEU A 48 18.34 27.41 8.10
N SER A 49 19.47 27.30 8.82
CA SER A 49 20.70 28.01 8.45
C SER A 49 21.24 27.51 7.11
N LEU A 50 21.30 26.19 6.91
CA LEU A 50 21.77 25.60 5.66
C LEU A 50 20.88 26.02 4.48
N GLY A 51 19.56 26.08 4.67
CA GLY A 51 18.63 26.54 3.64
C GLY A 51 18.91 27.99 3.21
N LYS A 52 19.22 28.88 4.16
CA LYS A 52 19.65 30.26 3.84
C LYS A 52 20.92 30.26 3.01
N ASP A 53 21.92 29.45 3.35
CA ASP A 53 23.18 29.35 2.62
C ASP A 53 22.98 28.80 1.20
N LEU A 54 22.01 27.91 1.01
CA LEU A 54 21.64 27.35 -0.29
C LEU A 54 20.65 28.23 -1.08
N ASN A 55 20.17 29.33 -0.50
CA ASN A 55 19.07 30.14 -1.03
C ASN A 55 17.81 29.30 -1.37
N ARG A 56 17.50 28.32 -0.52
CA ARG A 56 16.39 27.37 -0.67
C ARG A 56 15.78 27.02 0.69
N SER A 57 14.47 26.85 0.74
CA SER A 57 13.79 26.32 1.93
C SER A 57 14.09 24.83 2.09
N ILE A 58 14.37 24.39 3.31
CA ILE A 58 14.52 22.97 3.66
C ILE A 58 13.40 22.61 4.63
N GLN A 59 12.50 21.72 4.23
CA GLN A 59 11.45 21.19 5.09
C GLN A 59 11.94 19.91 5.77
N CYS A 60 11.87 19.88 7.09
CA CYS A 60 12.29 18.73 7.89
C CYS A 60 11.07 17.98 8.42
N VAL A 61 11.05 16.66 8.23
CA VAL A 61 10.14 15.74 8.92
C VAL A 61 10.96 14.87 9.86
N PHE A 62 10.56 14.82 11.13
CA PHE A 62 11.31 14.14 12.19
C PHE A 62 10.63 12.84 12.61
N PHE A 63 11.35 11.74 12.51
CA PHE A 63 10.88 10.40 12.86
C PHE A 63 11.63 9.88 14.09
N PHE A 64 10.90 9.79 15.20
CA PHE A 64 11.35 9.16 16.44
C PHE A 64 10.83 7.72 16.51
N LEU A 65 11.72 6.77 16.77
CA LEU A 65 11.36 5.35 16.84
C LEU A 65 10.36 5.04 17.97
N GLU A 66 10.31 5.89 18.99
CA GLU A 66 9.33 5.84 20.08
C GLU A 66 7.90 6.09 19.58
N ASP A 67 7.75 6.84 18.49
CA ASP A 67 6.46 7.22 17.89
C ASP A 67 6.10 6.39 16.65
N ILE A 68 6.80 5.28 16.39
CA ILE A 68 6.68 4.49 15.15
C ILE A 68 5.24 4.12 14.79
N ASN A 69 4.39 3.85 15.78
CA ASN A 69 2.98 3.48 15.59
C ASN A 69 2.09 4.66 15.16
N ASN A 70 2.58 5.89 15.28
CA ASN A 70 1.86 7.11 14.94
C ASN A 70 2.33 7.73 13.61
N TRP A 71 3.33 7.13 12.96
CA TRP A 71 3.83 7.64 11.69
C TRP A 71 2.77 7.48 10.59
N ASP A 72 2.66 8.48 9.73
CA ASP A 72 1.76 8.44 8.58
C ASP A 72 2.25 7.39 7.56
N THR A 73 1.45 6.35 7.35
CA THR A 73 1.79 5.25 6.45
C THR A 73 1.87 5.68 4.99
N ILE A 74 1.07 6.67 4.56
CA ILE A 74 1.13 7.21 3.19
C ILE A 74 2.47 7.91 2.98
N PHE A 75 2.92 8.66 3.99
CA PHE A 75 4.21 9.33 3.94
C PHE A 75 5.38 8.33 3.92
N ILE A 76 5.31 7.27 4.73
CA ILE A 76 6.30 6.19 4.69
C ILE A 76 6.35 5.53 3.30
N GLU A 77 5.18 5.24 2.70
CA GLU A 77 5.12 4.67 1.34
C GLU A 77 5.82 5.58 0.32
N ASN A 78 5.61 6.91 0.40
CA ASN A 78 6.29 7.86 -0.47
C ASN A 78 7.81 7.85 -0.27
N ILE A 79 8.29 7.77 0.98
CA ILE A 79 9.72 7.64 1.26
C ILE A 79 10.28 6.33 0.67
N LEU A 80 9.57 5.22 0.83
CA LEU A 80 10.02 3.93 0.29
C LEU A 80 10.04 3.92 -1.24
N ALA A 81 9.12 4.63 -1.89
CA ALA A 81 8.98 4.66 -3.34
C ALA A 81 9.99 5.59 -4.02
N GLU A 82 10.20 6.79 -3.47
CA GLU A 82 10.94 7.86 -4.14
C GLU A 82 12.15 8.37 -3.33
N GLY A 83 12.27 7.97 -2.05
CA GLY A 83 13.28 8.51 -1.15
C GLY A 83 14.72 8.13 -1.53
N GLN A 84 15.63 9.10 -1.37
CA GLN A 84 17.06 8.92 -1.59
C GLN A 84 17.81 9.06 -0.27
N LEU A 85 18.54 8.03 0.13
CA LEU A 85 19.36 8.06 1.34
C LEU A 85 20.52 9.04 1.18
N LEU A 86 20.53 10.13 1.96
CA LEU A 86 21.63 11.10 2.00
C LEU A 86 22.68 10.75 3.04
N TYR A 87 22.27 10.18 4.17
CA TYR A 87 23.15 9.82 5.29
C TYR A 87 22.59 8.63 6.07
N GLY A 88 23.47 7.79 6.61
CA GLY A 88 23.13 6.65 7.46
C GLY A 88 23.27 5.31 6.75
N ASN A 89 22.67 4.27 7.32
CA ASN A 89 22.64 2.91 6.77
C ASN A 89 21.24 2.60 6.22
N SER A 90 21.16 1.75 5.19
CA SER A 90 19.92 1.20 4.62
C SER A 90 19.03 0.43 5.61
N ASN A 91 19.45 0.23 6.86
CA ASN A 91 18.60 -0.35 7.91
C ASN A 91 17.29 0.42 8.12
N TYR A 92 17.24 1.71 7.78
CA TYR A 92 16.00 2.48 7.85
C TYR A 92 14.88 1.89 6.98
N TYR A 93 15.19 1.30 5.82
CA TYR A 93 14.20 0.65 4.97
C TYR A 93 13.51 -0.50 5.69
N GLU A 94 14.26 -1.29 6.47
CA GLU A 94 13.69 -2.38 7.25
C GLU A 94 12.71 -1.87 8.32
N ILE A 95 13.04 -0.75 8.97
CA ILE A 95 12.18 -0.11 9.96
C ILE A 95 10.89 0.36 9.29
N LEU A 96 10.99 1.12 8.20
CA LEU A 96 9.85 1.65 7.46
C LEU A 96 8.92 0.54 6.93
N ILE A 97 9.49 -0.52 6.35
CA ILE A 97 8.72 -1.67 5.83
C ILE A 97 7.97 -2.38 6.95
N LYS A 98 8.58 -2.53 8.13
CA LYS A 98 7.92 -3.16 9.29
C LYS A 98 6.72 -2.33 9.77
N THR A 99 6.80 -1.00 9.71
CA THR A 99 5.70 -0.11 10.10
C THR A 99 4.46 -0.25 9.21
N LEU A 100 4.63 -0.61 7.94
CA LEU A 100 3.52 -0.72 6.98
C LEU A 100 2.70 -2.01 7.11
N GLU A 101 3.13 -2.96 7.95
CA GLU A 101 2.45 -4.25 8.18
C GLU A 101 1.97 -4.96 6.89
N PHE A 102 2.75 -4.87 5.81
CA PHE A 102 2.35 -5.42 4.52
C PHE A 102 2.05 -6.92 4.60
N LYS A 103 0.89 -7.31 4.08
CA LYS A 103 0.47 -8.70 4.00
C LYS A 103 0.49 -9.18 2.55
N PRO A 104 0.74 -10.46 2.32
CA PRO A 104 0.73 -11.00 0.97
C PRO A 104 -0.70 -11.24 0.48
N TYR A 105 -0.95 -10.74 -0.73
CA TYR A 105 -2.17 -10.94 -1.49
C TYR A 105 -1.84 -11.55 -2.86
N GLN A 106 -2.85 -12.11 -3.51
CA GLN A 106 -2.75 -12.73 -4.82
C GLN A 106 -3.75 -12.06 -5.76
N ILE A 107 -3.22 -11.40 -6.79
CA ILE A 107 -4.02 -10.96 -7.93
C ILE A 107 -4.21 -12.17 -8.85
N ILE A 108 -5.47 -12.56 -9.05
CA ILE A 108 -5.85 -13.66 -9.93
C ILE A 108 -6.46 -13.09 -11.19
N THR A 109 -5.89 -13.43 -12.34
CA THR A 109 -6.40 -13.07 -13.67
C THR A 109 -6.90 -14.31 -14.41
N LEU A 110 -8.14 -14.24 -14.89
CA LEU A 110 -8.85 -15.36 -15.50
C LEU A 110 -8.88 -15.23 -17.03
N ASN A 111 -8.51 -16.30 -17.74
CA ASN A 111 -8.71 -16.39 -19.17
C ASN A 111 -10.14 -16.85 -19.49
N LEU A 112 -11.02 -15.89 -19.77
CA LEU A 112 -12.44 -16.14 -20.05
C LEU A 112 -12.73 -16.55 -21.50
N ARG A 113 -11.73 -16.64 -22.40
CA ARG A 113 -11.96 -16.83 -23.84
C ARG A 113 -12.65 -18.16 -24.16
N ALA A 114 -12.22 -19.24 -23.49
CA ALA A 114 -12.76 -20.59 -23.69
C ALA A 114 -14.18 -20.76 -23.13
N LEU A 115 -14.66 -19.85 -22.27
CA LEU A 115 -15.97 -19.98 -21.63
C LEU A 115 -17.08 -19.38 -22.50
N ASN A 116 -18.17 -20.14 -22.65
CA ASN A 116 -19.41 -19.64 -23.24
C ASN A 116 -20.12 -18.63 -22.28
N SER A 117 -21.13 -17.92 -22.79
CA SER A 117 -21.85 -16.89 -22.03
C SER A 117 -22.51 -17.41 -20.75
N SER A 118 -23.02 -18.65 -20.77
CA SER A 118 -23.63 -19.28 -19.59
C SER A 118 -22.60 -19.59 -18.51
N ALA A 119 -21.46 -20.18 -18.89
CA ALA A 119 -20.35 -20.48 -17.99
C ALA A 119 -19.75 -19.19 -17.39
N LYS A 120 -19.56 -18.14 -18.21
CA LYS A 120 -19.15 -16.80 -17.75
C LYS A 120 -20.11 -16.24 -16.70
N MET A 121 -21.42 -16.37 -16.93
CA MET A 121 -22.43 -15.90 -15.98
C MET A 121 -22.40 -16.70 -14.68
N LYS A 122 -22.28 -18.04 -14.75
CA LYS A 122 -22.17 -18.92 -13.57
C LYS A 122 -20.94 -18.56 -12.74
N LEU A 123 -19.79 -18.42 -13.38
CA LEU A 123 -18.53 -18.02 -12.74
C LEU A 123 -18.65 -16.65 -12.07
N LYS A 124 -19.18 -15.64 -12.79
CA LYS A 124 -19.42 -14.29 -12.24
C LYS A 124 -20.28 -14.32 -10.98
N ARG A 125 -21.36 -15.12 -10.98
CA ARG A 125 -22.26 -15.27 -9.83
C ARG A 125 -21.60 -15.96 -8.64
N ILE A 126 -20.66 -16.88 -8.88
CA ILE A 126 -19.90 -17.53 -7.81
C ILE A 126 -18.88 -16.57 -7.22
N LEU A 127 -18.09 -15.91 -8.07
CA LEU A 127 -17.03 -14.98 -7.64
C LEU A 127 -17.59 -13.77 -6.90
N TYR A 128 -18.62 -13.13 -7.46
CA TYR A 128 -19.08 -11.81 -7.01
C TYR A 128 -20.50 -11.82 -6.42
N GLY A 129 -21.16 -12.97 -6.44
CA GLY A 129 -22.53 -13.07 -5.96
C GLY A 129 -23.56 -12.53 -6.94
N TYR A 130 -24.80 -12.43 -6.49
CA TYR A 130 -25.90 -11.84 -7.24
C TYR A 130 -27.00 -11.35 -6.32
N LYS A 131 -27.81 -10.42 -6.83
CA LYS A 131 -29.06 -9.98 -6.23
C LYS A 131 -30.20 -10.34 -7.19
N THR A 132 -31.31 -10.84 -6.68
CA THR A 132 -32.52 -11.07 -7.46
C THR A 132 -33.75 -10.65 -6.68
N THR A 133 -34.75 -10.15 -7.39
CA THR A 133 -36.04 -9.73 -6.85
C THR A 133 -37.09 -10.67 -7.43
N LYS A 134 -37.82 -11.37 -6.56
CA LYS A 134 -38.97 -12.18 -6.97
C LYS A 134 -40.24 -11.51 -6.47
N LYS A 135 -41.20 -11.28 -7.37
CA LYS A 135 -42.56 -10.87 -7.00
C LYS A 135 -43.39 -12.14 -6.80
N TYR A 136 -43.98 -12.30 -5.62
CA TYR A 136 -44.93 -13.38 -5.33
C TYR A 136 -46.19 -12.72 -4.77
N SER A 137 -47.27 -12.76 -5.56
CA SER A 137 -48.45 -11.92 -5.34
C SER A 137 -48.08 -10.42 -5.25
N GLU A 138 -48.58 -9.68 -4.26
CA GLU A 138 -48.27 -8.26 -4.01
C GLU A 138 -46.92 -8.04 -3.30
N LYS A 139 -46.25 -9.10 -2.82
CA LYS A 139 -45.01 -8.99 -2.04
C LYS A 139 -43.76 -9.17 -2.90
N LEU A 140 -42.77 -8.30 -2.69
CA LEU A 140 -41.45 -8.34 -3.31
C LEU A 140 -40.43 -8.98 -2.38
N TYR A 141 -39.85 -10.10 -2.78
CA TYR A 141 -38.80 -10.82 -2.07
C TYR A 141 -37.43 -10.51 -2.69
N LYS A 142 -36.52 -9.94 -1.89
CA LYS A 142 -35.14 -9.63 -2.30
C LYS A 142 -34.20 -10.75 -1.82
N TYR A 143 -33.54 -11.43 -2.73
CA TYR A 143 -32.51 -12.42 -2.43
C TYR A 143 -31.14 -11.85 -2.79
N LYS A 144 -30.17 -11.96 -1.87
CA LYS A 144 -28.78 -11.58 -2.08
C LYS A 144 -27.91 -12.77 -1.71
N LYS A 145 -27.07 -13.21 -2.65
CA LYS A 145 -26.01 -14.19 -2.39
C LYS A 145 -24.68 -13.48 -2.52
N GLU A 146 -23.84 -13.59 -1.50
CA GLU A 146 -22.48 -13.06 -1.53
C GLU A 146 -21.54 -14.02 -2.27
N GLY A 147 -20.64 -13.46 -3.07
CA GLY A 147 -19.64 -14.21 -3.82
C GLY A 147 -18.42 -14.59 -3.00
N ILE A 148 -17.69 -15.60 -3.46
CA ILE A 148 -16.50 -16.12 -2.77
C ILE A 148 -15.43 -15.04 -2.58
N VAL A 149 -15.23 -14.14 -3.55
CA VAL A 149 -14.19 -13.10 -3.47
C VAL A 149 -14.43 -12.23 -2.23
N LYS A 150 -15.66 -11.72 -2.05
CA LYS A 150 -15.98 -10.88 -0.90
C LYS A 150 -15.98 -11.67 0.42
N LYS A 151 -16.49 -12.90 0.42
CA LYS A 151 -16.49 -13.77 1.61
C LYS A 151 -15.10 -14.03 2.16
N LEU A 152 -14.10 -14.08 1.29
CA LEU A 152 -12.71 -14.33 1.63
C LEU A 152 -11.89 -13.04 1.78
N GLN A 153 -12.56 -11.90 2.04
CA GLN A 153 -11.91 -10.59 2.22
C GLN A 153 -11.09 -10.15 0.99
N GLY A 154 -11.50 -10.59 -0.19
CA GLY A 154 -10.95 -10.15 -1.46
C GLY A 154 -11.75 -9.02 -2.09
N MET A 155 -11.16 -8.41 -3.12
CA MET A 155 -11.74 -7.31 -3.87
C MET A 155 -11.75 -7.62 -5.37
N LYS A 156 -12.78 -7.16 -6.07
CA LYS A 156 -12.80 -7.21 -7.53
C LYS A 156 -11.97 -6.06 -8.10
N LEU A 157 -11.00 -6.39 -8.97
CA LEU A 157 -10.16 -5.39 -9.64
C LEU A 157 -10.69 -5.02 -11.02
N GLY A 158 -11.38 -5.94 -11.72
CA GLY A 158 -11.84 -5.67 -13.07
C GLY A 158 -12.58 -6.83 -13.73
N ARG A 159 -12.57 -6.83 -15.07
CA ARG A 159 -13.11 -7.95 -15.86
C ARG A 159 -12.12 -9.10 -15.78
N GLY A 160 -12.55 -10.23 -15.21
CA GLY A 160 -11.72 -11.42 -15.10
C GLY A 160 -10.57 -11.30 -14.08
N SER A 161 -10.50 -10.22 -13.30
CA SER A 161 -9.44 -10.03 -12.32
C SER A 161 -9.98 -9.65 -10.95
N PHE A 162 -9.40 -10.25 -9.92
CA PHE A 162 -9.72 -9.97 -8.53
C PHE A 162 -8.48 -10.24 -7.66
N ILE A 163 -8.50 -9.74 -6.43
CA ILE A 163 -7.44 -9.92 -5.46
C ILE A 163 -8.00 -10.60 -4.21
N ILE A 164 -7.20 -11.47 -3.58
CA ILE A 164 -7.53 -12.18 -2.34
C ILE A 164 -6.31 -12.25 -1.42
N PRO A 165 -6.49 -12.37 -0.10
CA PRO A 165 -5.40 -12.71 0.81
C PRO A 165 -4.72 -14.03 0.38
N GLU A 166 -3.38 -14.10 0.45
CA GLU A 166 -2.64 -15.30 0.01
C GLU A 166 -3.06 -16.57 0.77
N LYS A 167 -3.42 -16.43 2.06
CA LYS A 167 -3.89 -17.52 2.92
C LYS A 167 -5.09 -18.32 2.38
N VAL A 168 -5.89 -17.73 1.46
CA VAL A 168 -7.07 -18.40 0.88
C VAL A 168 -6.86 -18.89 -0.56
N LEU A 169 -5.64 -18.75 -1.12
CA LEU A 169 -5.34 -19.05 -2.51
C LEU A 169 -5.78 -20.45 -2.93
N ILE A 170 -5.36 -21.49 -2.19
CA ILE A 170 -5.63 -22.90 -2.51
C ILE A 170 -7.13 -23.18 -2.65
N MET A 171 -7.95 -22.61 -1.76
CA MET A 171 -9.40 -22.75 -1.80
C MET A 171 -9.99 -22.15 -3.09
N VAL A 172 -9.51 -20.98 -3.50
CA VAL A 172 -9.98 -20.29 -4.71
C VAL A 172 -9.53 -21.03 -5.97
N GLU A 173 -8.28 -21.48 -6.04
CA GLU A 173 -7.77 -22.24 -7.18
C GLU A 173 -8.56 -23.52 -7.41
N ASN A 174 -8.83 -24.28 -6.35
CA ASN A 174 -9.65 -25.49 -6.43
C ASN A 174 -11.04 -25.17 -6.97
N LYS A 175 -11.62 -24.04 -6.55
CA LYS A 175 -12.93 -23.61 -7.05
C LYS A 175 -12.90 -23.19 -8.52
N LEU A 176 -11.81 -22.58 -8.99
CA LEU A 176 -11.63 -22.19 -10.39
C LEU A 176 -11.41 -23.41 -11.29
N LYS A 177 -10.66 -24.41 -10.82
CA LYS A 177 -10.41 -25.67 -11.56
C LYS A 177 -11.72 -26.42 -11.90
N GLU A 178 -12.77 -26.30 -11.09
CA GLU A 178 -14.11 -26.84 -11.40
C GLU A 178 -14.73 -26.27 -12.70
N PHE A 179 -14.22 -25.13 -13.20
CA PHE A 179 -14.69 -24.46 -14.41
C PHE A 179 -13.80 -24.70 -15.63
N ASP A 180 -12.75 -25.54 -15.50
CA ASP A 180 -11.73 -25.77 -16.53
C ASP A 180 -11.17 -24.46 -17.10
N ILE A 181 -10.99 -23.47 -16.24
CA ILE A 181 -10.51 -22.14 -16.62
C ILE A 181 -9.01 -22.05 -16.38
N LYS A 182 -8.29 -21.51 -17.37
CA LYS A 182 -6.89 -21.11 -17.20
C LYS A 182 -6.83 -19.78 -16.44
N PHE A 183 -5.94 -19.68 -15.46
CA PHE A 183 -5.72 -18.46 -14.69
C PHE A 183 -4.23 -18.27 -14.39
N SER A 184 -3.88 -17.06 -14.00
CA SER A 184 -2.53 -16.67 -13.56
C SER A 184 -2.64 -15.95 -12.22
N ASN A 185 -1.62 -16.12 -11.39
CA ASN A 185 -1.51 -15.52 -10.07
C ASN A 185 -0.31 -14.58 -10.05
N PHE A 186 -0.49 -13.41 -9.46
CA PHE A 186 0.58 -12.46 -9.20
C PHE A 186 0.57 -12.13 -7.71
N ARG A 187 1.66 -12.46 -7.02
CA ARG A 187 1.83 -12.09 -5.62
C ARG A 187 2.09 -10.60 -5.52
N VAL A 188 1.37 -9.94 -4.62
CA VAL A 188 1.59 -8.53 -4.27
C VAL A 188 1.61 -8.38 -2.76
N TRP A 189 2.34 -7.39 -2.26
CA TRP A 189 2.37 -7.03 -0.84
C TRP A 189 1.61 -5.72 -0.69
N MET A 190 0.63 -5.69 0.23
CA MET A 190 -0.20 -4.52 0.46
C MET A 190 -0.71 -4.48 1.89
N GLN A 191 -1.15 -3.30 2.32
CA GLN A 191 -1.86 -3.12 3.57
C GLN A 191 -3.26 -3.74 3.46
N ASP A 192 -3.93 -3.97 4.60
CA ASP A 192 -5.29 -4.51 4.59
C ASP A 192 -6.26 -3.58 3.82
N ILE A 193 -7.14 -4.18 3.00
CA ILE A 193 -8.15 -3.52 2.17
C ILE A 193 -9.45 -3.27 2.95
#